data_AF-A0A6I1JLQ0-F1
#
_entry.id   AF-A0A6I1JLQ0-F1
#
_cell.length_a   1.000
_cell.length_b   1.000
_cell.length_c   1.000
_cell.angle_alpha   90.00
_cell.angle_beta   90.00
_cell.angle_gamma   90.00
#
_symmetry.space_group_name_H-M   'P 1'
#
loop_
_entity.id
_entity.type
_entity.pdbx_description
1 polymer ?
#
loop_
_entity_poly.entity_id
_entity_poly.type
_entity_poly.pdbx_seq_one_letter_code
_entity_poly.pdbx_strand_id
1 'polypeptide(L)' 'IRGRFVLKALDSKSPQQHQLTHSVTVEIEGADKPALAADWVTLAYTN' A
#
# COMPACT_ATOMS: atom_id res chain seq x y z
N ILE A 1 5.81 16.76 -1.85
CA ILE A 1 5.82 15.28 -1.72
C ILE A 1 4.40 14.79 -1.94
N ARG A 2 4.17 13.82 -2.83
CA ARG A 2 2.85 13.28 -3.15
C ARG A 2 2.87 11.76 -3.09
N GLY A 3 2.01 11.16 -2.27
CA GLY A 3 1.83 9.71 -2.18
C GLY A 3 0.58 9.26 -2.95
N ARG A 4 0.68 8.15 -3.66
CA ARG A 4 -0.44 7.43 -4.28
C ARG A 4 -0.46 6.01 -3.72
N PHE A 5 -1.62 5.59 -3.23
CA PHE A 5 -1.84 4.28 -2.62
C PHE A 5 -3.04 3.66 -3.29
N VAL A 6 -2.84 2.48 -3.89
CA VAL A 6 -3.92 1.69 -4.49
C VAL A 6 -4.01 0.39 -3.73
N LEU A 7 -5.18 0.07 -3.16
CA LEU A 7 -5.43 -1.24 -2.60
C LEU A 7 -5.46 -2.26 -3.74
N LYS A 8 -4.36 -2.98 -3.91
CA LYS A 8 -4.15 -3.94 -4.99
C LYS A 8 -4.82 -5.29 -4.68
N ALA A 9 -4.81 -5.70 -3.42
CA ALA A 9 -5.47 -6.91 -2.95
C ALA A 9 -5.93 -6.80 -1.50
N LEU A 10 -7.04 -7.46 -1.19
CA LEU A 10 -7.56 -7.69 0.15
C LEU A 10 -7.84 -9.20 0.28
N ASP A 11 -7.04 -9.89 1.08
CA ASP A 11 -7.20 -11.31 1.38
C ASP A 11 -7.69 -11.48 2.82
N SER A 12 -8.95 -11.88 2.98
CA SER A 12 -9.49 -12.22 4.30
C SER A 12 -9.01 -13.60 4.74
N LYS A 13 -8.14 -13.65 5.75
CA LYS A 13 -7.62 -14.90 6.34
C LYS A 13 -8.59 -15.46 7.39
N SER A 14 -9.26 -14.58 8.13
CA SER A 14 -10.37 -14.90 9.04
C SER A 14 -11.31 -13.67 9.14
N PRO A 15 -12.47 -13.76 9.83
CA PRO A 15 -13.36 -12.61 10.00
C PRO A 15 -12.71 -11.42 10.71
N GLN A 16 -11.66 -11.67 11.50
CA GLN A 16 -10.91 -10.67 12.26
C GLN A 16 -9.51 -10.40 11.69
N GLN A 17 -9.12 -11.03 10.59
CA GLN A 17 -7.75 -10.94 10.07
C GLN A 17 -7.74 -10.80 8.55
N HIS A 18 -7.18 -9.69 8.08
CA HIS A 18 -7.14 -9.33 6.68
C HIS A 18 -5.73 -8.94 6.26
N GLN A 19 -5.22 -9.57 5.21
CA GLN A 19 -3.99 -9.15 4.56
C GLN A 19 -4.33 -8.15 3.46
N LEU A 20 -3.73 -6.96 3.52
CA LEU A 20 -3.87 -5.89 2.55
C LEU A 20 -2.56 -5.77 1.77
N THR A 21 -2.65 -5.64 0.45
CA THR A 21 -1.49 -5.28 -0.37
C THR A 21 -1.79 -3.96 -1.05
N HIS A 22 -0.99 -2.93 -0.77
CA HIS A 22 -1.09 -1.63 -1.44
C HIS A 22 0.05 -1.45 -2.42
N SER A 23 -0.27 -1.09 -3.67
CA SER A 23 0.73 -0.52 -4.57
C SER A 23 0.94 0.93 -4.16
N VAL A 24 2.16 1.26 -3.74
CA VAL A 24 2.55 2.58 -3.23
C VAL A 24 3.51 3.25 -4.19
N THR A 25 3.24 4.50 -4.52
CA THR A 25 4.17 5.37 -5.26
C THR A 25 4.30 6.70 -4.55
N VAL A 26 5.53 7.15 -4.30
CA VAL A 26 5.81 8.46 -3.71
C VAL A 26 6.63 9.28 -4.68
N GLU A 27 6.14 10.48 -4.99
CA GLU A 27 6.79 11.45 -5.88
C GLU A 27 7.23 12.69 -5.10
N ILE A 28 8.35 13.26 -5.54
CA ILE A 28 8.88 14.54 -5.06
C ILE A 28 8.91 15.48 -6.26
N GLU A 29 8.53 16.74 -6.03
CA GLU A 29 8.56 17.76 -7.08
C GLU A 29 10.00 17.98 -7.57
N GLY A 30 10.18 18.09 -8.89
CA GLY A 30 11.49 18.26 -9.52
C GLY A 30 12.35 17.00 -9.60
N ALA A 31 11.86 15.83 -9.18
CA ALA A 31 12.56 14.56 -9.35
C ALA A 31 12.07 13.79 -10.59
N ASP A 32 13.01 13.27 -11.39
CA ASP A 32 12.70 12.57 -12.65
C ASP A 32 12.13 11.15 -12.45
N LYS A 33 12.18 10.63 -11.22
CA LYS A 33 11.68 9.30 -10.86
C LYS A 33 11.04 9.30 -9.48
N PRO A 34 10.14 8.33 -9.20
CA PRO A 34 9.56 8.19 -7.87
C PRO A 34 10.64 7.97 -6.80
N ALA A 35 10.43 8.57 -5.63
CA ALA A 35 11.25 8.33 -4.44
C ALA A 35 10.95 6.95 -3.83
N LEU A 36 9.73 6.42 -4.04
CA LEU A 36 9.33 5.07 -3.66
C LEU A 36 8.38 4.51 -4.71
N ALA A 37 8.59 3.25 -5.08
CA ALA A 37 7.62 2.43 -5.81
C ALA A 37 7.72 1.00 -5.25
N ALA A 38 6.67 0.54 -4.55
CA ALA A 38 6.67 -0.74 -3.87
C ALA A 38 5.26 -1.29 -3.64
N ASP A 39 5.15 -2.61 -3.49
CA ASP A 39 3.97 -3.25 -2.91
C ASP A 39 4.15 -3.36 -1.38
N TRP A 40 3.31 -2.66 -0.62
CA TRP A 40 3.28 -2.73 0.84
C TRP A 40 2.25 -3.77 1.29
N VAL A 41 2.73 -4.83 1.94
CA VAL A 41 1.89 -5.87 2.57
C VAL A 41 1.66 -5.56 4.05
N THR A 42 0.40 -5.50 4.46
CA THR A 42 -0.03 -5.25 5.85
C THR A 42 -0.96 -6.37 6.31
N LEU A 43 -0.81 -6.82 7.55
CA LEU A 43 -1.76 -7.71 8.21
C LEU A 43 -2.57 -6.90 9.22
N ALA A 44 -3.84 -6.67 8.91
CA ALA A 44 -4.78 -5.92 9.74
C ALA A 44 -5.64 -6.88 10.58
N TYR A 45 -5.93 -6.46 11.81
CA TYR A 45 -6.82 -7.17 12.72
C TYR A 45 -8.05 -6.30 13.01
N THR A 46 -9.25 -6.89 12.93
CA THR A 46 -10.55 -6.23 13.13
C THR A 46 -11.28 -6.85 14.32
N ASN A 47 -12.16 -6.08 14.97
CA ASN A 47 -12.94 -6.50 16.14
C ASN A 47 -14.14 -7.37 15.75
#